data_AF-A0A968KJF2-F1
#
_entry.id   AF-A0A968KJF2-F1
#
_cell.length_a   1.000
_cell.length_b   1.000
_cell.length_c   1.000
_cell.angle_alpha   90.00
_cell.angle_beta   90.00
_cell.angle_gamma   90.00
#
_symmetry.space_group_name_H-M   'P 1'
#
loop_
_entity.id
_entity.type
_entity.pdbx_description
1 polymer ?
#
loop_
_entity_poly.entity_id
_entity_poly.type
_entity_poly.pdbx_seq_one_letter_code
_entity_poly.pdbx_strand_id
1 'polypeptide(L)' 'LNGDSFCPLDLNAFLGFHLQKNAGVSLALTRVDDSRDYGSVVLDEQQAVLGFREKNAAPGPGLVNAGVYVFHRDV' A
#
# COMPACT_ATOMS: atom_id res chain seq x y z
N LEU A 1 11.14 -3.79 -1.08
CA LEU A 1 11.18 -2.47 -1.74
C LEU A 1 11.34 -2.72 -3.23
N ASN A 2 10.55 -2.08 -4.08
CA ASN A 2 10.81 -2.08 -5.52
C ASN A 2 12.02 -1.20 -5.85
N GLY A 3 12.88 -1.66 -6.77
CA GLY A 3 14.18 -1.02 -7.02
C GLY A 3 14.13 0.25 -7.88
N ASP A 4 12.95 0.66 -8.33
CA ASP A 4 12.71 1.71 -9.33
C ASP A 4 11.92 2.90 -8.78
N SER A 5 11.56 2.89 -7.49
CA SER A 5 10.76 3.94 -6.87
C SER A 5 11.52 4.65 -5.75
N PHE A 6 11.43 5.98 -5.75
CA PHE A 6 11.83 6.79 -4.60
C PHE A 6 10.61 6.99 -3.69
N CYS A 7 10.69 6.47 -2.46
CA CYS A 7 9.62 6.59 -1.47
C CYS A 7 10.16 7.25 -0.20
N PRO A 8 9.93 8.55 0.03
CA PRO A 8 10.34 9.25 1.24
C PRO A 8 9.41 8.88 2.41
N LEU A 9 9.54 7.65 2.88
CA LEU A 9 8.75 7.07 3.97
C LEU A 9 9.61 6.93 5.23
N ASP A 10 9.07 7.32 6.39
CA ASP A 10 9.68 6.96 7.67
C ASP A 10 9.49 5.45 7.92
N LEU A 11 10.58 4.70 7.73
CA LEU A 11 10.57 3.25 7.87
C LEU A 11 10.34 2.79 9.32
N ASN A 12 10.75 3.58 10.32
CA ASN A 12 10.51 3.23 11.72
C ASN A 12 9.03 3.38 12.08
N ALA A 13 8.40 4.46 11.61
CA ALA A 13 6.97 4.65 11.78
C ALA A 13 6.17 3.55 11.07
N PHE A 14 6.58 3.16 9.86
CA PHE A 14 5.93 2.09 9.11
C PHE A 14 6.09 0.71 9.77
N LEU A 15 7.28 0.41 10.29
CA LEU A 15 7.51 -0.81 11.08
C LEU A 15 6.68 -0.80 12.37
N GLY A 16 6.60 0.33 13.07
CA GLY A 16 5.77 0.49 14.27
C GLY A 16 4.29 0.24 13.97
N PHE A 17 3.78 0.78 12.85
CA PHE A 17 2.42 0.50 12.37
C PHE A 17 2.20 -1.00 12.12
N HIS A 18 3.12 -1.67 11.42
CA HIS A 18 3.04 -3.11 11.14
C HIS A 18 2.94 -3.95 12.42
N LEU A 19 3.81 -3.66 13.40
CA LEU A 19 3.82 -4.34 14.69
C LEU A 19 2.55 -4.06 15.49
N GLN A 20 2.07 -2.80 15.51
CA GLN A 20 0.84 -2.43 16.21
C GLN A 20 -0.40 -3.14 15.64
N LYS A 21 -0.46 -3.31 14.31
CA LYS A 21 -1.55 -4.01 13.63
C LYS A 21 -1.45 -5.53 13.76
N ASN A 22 -0.31 -6.06 14.21
CA ASN A 22 -0.01 -7.50 14.22
C ASN A 22 -0.34 -8.16 12.86
N ALA A 23 0.01 -7.47 11.77
CA ALA A 23 -0.31 -7.89 10.41
C ALA A 23 0.75 -8.86 9.87
N GLY A 24 0.35 -9.88 9.12
CA GLY A 24 1.32 -10.75 8.42
C GLY A 24 2.10 -10.00 7.33
N VAL A 25 1.43 -9.06 6.65
CA VAL A 25 2.02 -8.20 5.62
C VAL A 25 1.48 -6.78 5.76
N SER A 26 2.34 -5.79 5.56
CA SER A 26 1.95 -4.38 5.44
C SER A 26 2.58 -3.78 4.20
N LEU A 27 1.84 -2.90 3.53
CA LEU A 27 2.25 -2.26 2.29
C LEU A 27 2.03 -0.76 2.37
N ALA A 28 3.02 0.02 1.96
CA ALA A 28 2.92 1.46 1.91
C ALA A 28 2.06 1.85 0.71
N LEU A 29 1.09 2.73 0.93
CA LEU A 29 0.18 3.22 -0.09
C LEU A 29 0.37 4.71 -0.26
N THR A 30 0.26 5.17 -1.50
CA THR A 30 0.20 6.59 -1.83
C THR A 30 -1.12 6.91 -2.53
N ARG A 31 -1.63 8.12 -2.31
CA ARG A 31 -2.80 8.61 -3.03
C ARG A 31 -2.33 9.27 -4.33
N VAL A 32 -2.95 8.90 -5.43
CA VAL A 32 -2.75 9.52 -6.74
C VAL A 32 -4.08 10.08 -7.24
N ASP A 33 -4.02 11.16 -8.01
CA ASP A 33 -5.22 11.78 -8.61
C ASP A 33 -5.74 10.98 -9.81
N ASP A 34 -4.83 10.27 -10.50
CA ASP A 34 -5.15 9.38 -11.62
C ASP A 34 -4.47 8.02 -11.40
N SER A 35 -5.27 6.99 -11.17
CA SER A 35 -4.82 5.61 -10.93
C SER A 35 -4.82 4.73 -12.19
N ARG A 36 -4.99 5.28 -13.40
CA ARG A 36 -5.15 4.49 -14.65
C ARG A 36 -4.04 3.47 -14.90
N ASP A 37 -2.82 3.82 -14.54
CA ASP A 37 -1.63 3.01 -14.82
C ASP A 37 -1.38 1.95 -13.74
N TYR A 38 -2.17 1.96 -12.66
CA TYR A 38 -1.96 1.19 -11.45
C TYR A 38 -3.21 0.38 -11.04
N GLY A 39 -2.99 -0.66 -10.24
CA GLY A 39 -4.08 -1.25 -9.45
C GLY A 39 -4.34 -0.40 -8.21
N SER A 40 -5.61 -0.17 -7.87
CA SER A 40 -5.98 0.57 -6.65
C SER A 40 -6.24 -0.37 -5.49
N VAL A 41 -5.96 0.08 -4.27
CA VAL A 41 -6.16 -0.67 -3.02
C VAL A 41 -7.35 -0.11 -2.28
N VAL A 42 -8.26 -0.99 -1.85
CA VAL A 42 -9.42 -0.64 -1.02
C VAL A 42 -9.11 -1.01 0.42
N LEU A 43 -9.32 -0.06 1.33
CA LEU A 43 -9.15 -0.25 2.77
C LEU A 43 -10.49 -0.14 3.48
N ASP A 44 -10.61 -0.80 4.63
CA ASP A 44 -11.65 -0.49 5.61
C ASP A 44 -11.24 0.70 6.51
N GLU A 45 -12.11 1.06 7.46
CA GLU A 45 -11.87 2.13 8.43
C GLU A 45 -10.70 1.83 9.39
N GLN A 46 -10.35 0.55 9.55
CA GLN A 46 -9.25 0.07 10.37
C GLN A 46 -7.95 -0.10 9.57
N GLN A 47 -7.92 0.36 8.31
CA GLN A 47 -6.78 0.30 7.40
C GLN A 47 -6.38 -1.15 7.01
N ALA A 48 -7.28 -2.12 7.14
CA ALA A 48 -7.10 -3.44 6.58
C ALA A 48 -7.46 -3.45 5.09
N VAL A 49 -6.74 -4.24 4.31
CA VAL A 49 -6.99 -4.36 2.86
C VAL A 49 -8.25 -5.20 2.64
N LEU A 50 -9.27 -4.59 2.03
CA LEU A 50 -10.49 -5.29 1.60
C LEU A 50 -10.33 -5.92 0.21
N GLY A 51 -9.42 -5.39 -0.61
CA GLY A 51 -9.10 -5.96 -1.91
C GLY A 51 -8.30 -5.02 -2.81
N PHE A 52 -7.93 -5.56 -3.95
CA PHE A 52 -7.24 -4.86 -5.04
C PHE A 52 -8.18 -4.74 -6.22
N ARG A 53 -8.18 -3.58 -6.89
CA ARG A 53 -8.89 -3.38 -8.15
C ARG A 53 -7.88 -3.25 -9.27
N GLU A 54 -8.04 -4.07 -10.29
CA GLU A 54 -7.28 -3.99 -11.54
C GLU A 54 -7.46 -2.60 -12.21
N LYS A 55 -6.59 -2.28 -13.16
CA LYS A 55 -6.61 -0.98 -13.86
C LYS A 55 -8.00 -0.69 -14.44
N ASN A 56 -8.64 0.38 -13.97
CA ASN A 56 -10.00 0.75 -14.39
C ASN A 56 -9.96 1.58 -15.68
N ALA A 57 -10.85 1.26 -16.62
CA ALA A 57 -11.03 2.03 -17.87
C ALA A 57 -11.57 3.45 -17.63
N ALA A 58 -12.24 3.68 -16.49
CA ALA A 58 -12.63 5.00 -16.00
C ALA A 58 -11.77 5.35 -14.77
N PRO A 59 -10.57 5.92 -14.98
CA PRO A 59 -9.67 6.18 -13.89
C PRO A 59 -10.10 7.41 -13.08
N GLY A 60 -9.71 7.40 -11.81
CA GLY A 60 -9.89 8.51 -10.88
C GLY A 60 -8.95 8.38 -9.68
N PRO A 61 -9.10 9.24 -8.67
CA PRO A 61 -8.23 9.23 -7.51
C PRO A 61 -8.28 7.90 -6.77
N GLY A 62 -7.12 7.41 -6.33
CA GLY A 62 -7.02 6.09 -5.71
C GLY A 62 -5.80 5.94 -4.82
N LEU A 63 -5.85 4.95 -3.94
CA LEU A 63 -4.67 4.49 -3.21
C LEU A 63 -3.97 3.45 -4.07
N VAL A 64 -2.68 3.62 -4.31
CA VAL A 64 -1.86 2.70 -5.10
C VAL A 64 -0.65 2.26 -4.29
N ASN A 65 -0.09 1.12 -4.67
CA ASN A 65 1.09 0.58 -4.02
C ASN A 65 2.30 1.49 -4.25
N ALA A 66 2.95 1.94 -3.16
CA ALA A 66 4.15 2.77 -3.22
C ALA A 66 5.46 1.96 -3.36
N GLY A 67 5.36 0.63 -3.41
CA GLY A 67 6.48 -0.29 -3.64
C GLY A 67 7.28 -0.66 -2.38
N VAL A 68 6.79 -0.28 -1.20
CA VAL A 68 7.39 -0.63 0.09
C VAL A 68 6.52 -1.63 0.83
N TYR A 69 7.14 -2.66 1.40
CA TYR A 69 6.46 -3.77 2.06
C TYR A 69 7.22 -4.18 3.31
N VAL A 70 6.49 -4.61 4.34
CA VAL A 70 7.01 -5.31 5.52
C VAL A 70 6.27 -6.62 5.62
N PHE A 71 7.02 -7.71 5.80
CA PHE A 71 6.50 -9.06 5.98
C PHE A 71 6.91 -9.54 7.36
N HIS A 72 6.00 -10.23 8.03
CA HIS A 72 6.39 -11.09 9.13
C HIS A 72 7.20 -12.27 8.56
N ARG A 73 8.15 -12.81 9.34
CA ARG A 73 9.14 -13.77 8.84
C ARG A 73 8.53 -15.11 8.40
N ASP A 74 7.37 -15.45 8.93
CA ASP A 74 6.65 -16.70 8.66
C ASP A 74 5.74 -16.65 7.43
N VAL A 75 5.73 -15.52 6.71
CA VAL A 75 5.02 -15.34 5.42
C VAL A 75 5.91 -15.74 4.24
#